data_AF-A0A4R1ULY9-F1
#
_entry.id   AF-A0A4R1ULY9-F1
#
_cell.length_a   1.000
_cell.length_b   1.000
_cell.length_c   1.000
_cell.angle_alpha   90.00
_cell.angle_beta   90.00
_cell.angle_gamma   90.00
#
_symmetry.space_group_name_H-M   'P 1'
#
loop_
_entity.id
_entity.type
_entity.pdbx_description
1 polymer ?
#
loop_
_entity_poly.entity_id
_entity_poly.type
_entity_poly.pdbx_seq_one_letter_code
_entity_poly.pdbx_strand_id
1 'polypeptide(L)'
;MPDLIAIKPMSYATRRLAAGARFTARSASHARALVAIGKARLADTDSDALPAPKVDLDALREEYVIVLGKKPYHGWTAEALAEKIAEAKAA
;
A
#
# COMPACT_ATOMS: atom_id res chain seq x y z
N MET A 1 -8.60 14.66 -21.59
CA MET A 1 -8.65 15.07 -20.17
C MET A 1 -8.07 13.91 -19.36
N PRO A 2 -7.16 14.13 -18.42
CA PRO A 2 -6.51 13.02 -17.71
C PRO A 2 -7.39 12.43 -16.62
N ASP A 3 -7.38 11.10 -16.52
CA ASP A 3 -8.05 10.34 -15.48
C ASP A 3 -7.16 10.18 -14.25
N LEU A 4 -7.77 10.33 -13.08
CA LEU A 4 -7.09 10.37 -11.79
C LEU A 4 -7.80 9.48 -10.76
N ILE A 5 -7.04 9.03 -9.76
CA ILE A 5 -7.54 8.36 -8.56
C ILE A 5 -7.28 9.27 -7.37
N ALA A 6 -8.32 9.57 -6.58
CA ALA A 6 -8.18 10.35 -5.35
C ALA A 6 -7.43 9.54 -4.27
N ILE A 7 -6.39 10.12 -3.68
CA ILE A 7 -5.60 9.47 -2.61
C ILE A 7 -6.23 9.74 -1.24
N LYS A 8 -6.85 10.91 -1.07
CA LYS A 8 -7.51 11.35 0.17
C LYS A 8 -8.96 11.73 -0.13
N PRO A 9 -9.88 11.63 0.86
CA PRO A 9 -11.23 12.13 0.68
C PRO A 9 -11.18 13.64 0.40
N MET A 10 -11.76 14.07 -0.70
CA MET A 10 -11.78 15.48 -1.11
C MET A 10 -12.99 15.79 -1.98
N SER A 11 -13.34 17.07 -2.07
CA SER A 11 -14.32 17.54 -3.04
C SER A 11 -13.62 17.96 -4.32
N TYR A 12 -14.11 17.50 -5.46
CA TYR A 12 -13.67 17.96 -6.78
C TYR A 12 -14.86 18.49 -7.57
N ALA A 13 -14.82 19.79 -7.91
CA ALA A 13 -15.97 20.51 -8.44
C ALA A 13 -17.19 20.36 -7.50
N THR A 14 -18.28 19.76 -7.98
CA THR A 14 -19.51 19.51 -7.21
C THR A 14 -19.58 18.11 -6.60
N ARG A 15 -18.58 17.25 -6.84
CA ARG A 15 -18.59 15.85 -6.40
C ARG A 15 -17.69 15.64 -5.18
N ARG A 16 -18.20 14.94 -4.16
CA ARG A 16 -17.37 14.39 -3.08
C ARG A 16 -16.74 13.08 -3.55
N LEU A 17 -15.44 12.94 -3.35
CA LEU A 17 -14.65 11.77 -3.69
C LEU A 17 -14.11 11.13 -2.41
N ALA A 18 -14.25 9.82 -2.30
CA ALA A 18 -13.56 9.02 -1.30
C ALA A 18 -12.11 8.74 -1.75
N ALA A 19 -11.25 8.33 -0.82
CA ALA A 19 -9.96 7.77 -1.20
C ALA A 19 -10.18 6.52 -2.08
N GLY A 20 -9.38 6.37 -3.13
CA GLY A 20 -9.52 5.33 -4.16
C GLY A 20 -10.55 5.65 -5.26
N ALA A 21 -11.35 6.71 -5.13
CA ALA A 21 -12.36 7.04 -6.14
C ALA A 21 -11.72 7.58 -7.43
N ARG A 22 -12.11 6.99 -8.57
CA ARG A 22 -11.71 7.44 -9.92
C ARG A 22 -12.50 8.69 -10.33
N PHE A 23 -11.82 9.66 -10.94
CA PHE A 23 -12.42 10.87 -11.48
C PHE A 23 -11.59 11.47 -12.62
N THR A 24 -12.24 12.13 -13.56
CA THR A 24 -11.58 12.83 -14.67
C THR A 24 -11.32 14.28 -14.30
N ALA A 25 -10.09 14.75 -14.48
CA ALA A 25 -9.77 16.15 -14.25
C ALA A 25 -10.17 17.04 -15.43
N ARG A 26 -10.68 18.24 -15.12
CA ARG A 26 -11.10 19.24 -16.11
C ARG A 26 -9.98 19.71 -17.04
N SER A 27 -8.71 19.64 -16.60
CA SER A 27 -7.56 20.02 -17.43
C SER A 27 -6.30 19.30 -16.98
N ALA A 28 -5.30 19.23 -17.88
CA ALA A 28 -3.99 18.66 -17.59
C ALA A 28 -3.24 19.46 -16.50
N SER A 29 -3.41 20.78 -16.47
CA SER A 29 -2.80 21.64 -15.44
C SER A 29 -3.38 21.34 -14.04
N HIS A 30 -4.72 21.21 -13.94
CA HIS A 30 -5.37 20.81 -12.69
C HIS A 30 -4.91 19.42 -12.23
N ALA A 31 -4.75 18.48 -13.15
CA ALA A 31 -4.26 17.15 -12.81
C ALA A 31 -2.84 17.21 -12.24
N ARG A 32 -1.93 17.95 -12.88
CA ARG A 32 -0.56 18.15 -12.36
C ARG A 32 -0.57 18.78 -10.97
N ALA A 33 -1.40 19.79 -10.74
CA ALA A 33 -1.52 20.42 -9.42
C ALA A 33 -1.99 19.42 -8.35
N LEU A 34 -3.01 18.62 -8.64
CA LEU A 34 -3.56 17.63 -7.70
C LEU A 34 -2.56 16.50 -7.37
N VAL A 35 -1.75 16.11 -8.35
CA VAL A 35 -0.65 15.15 -8.16
C VAL A 35 0.47 15.76 -7.32
N ALA A 36 0.90 16.98 -7.65
CA ALA A 36 1.96 17.68 -6.93
C ALA A 36 1.64 17.90 -5.44
N ILE A 37 0.38 18.18 -5.10
CA ILE A 37 -0.07 18.33 -3.71
C ILE A 37 -0.41 16.99 -3.03
N GLY A 38 -0.25 15.85 -3.72
CA GLY A 38 -0.49 14.51 -3.19
C GLY A 38 -1.96 14.19 -2.89
N LYS A 39 -2.90 14.84 -3.57
CA LYS A 39 -4.34 14.55 -3.42
C LYS A 39 -4.87 13.54 -4.43
N ALA A 40 -4.20 13.39 -5.57
CA ALA A 40 -4.58 12.43 -6.60
C ALA A 40 -3.35 11.80 -7.26
N ARG A 41 -3.52 10.64 -7.90
CA ARG A 41 -2.54 10.01 -8.80
C ARG A 41 -3.14 9.79 -10.18
N LEU A 42 -2.31 9.70 -11.22
CA LEU A 42 -2.74 9.34 -12.58
C LEU A 42 -3.29 7.90 -12.59
N ALA A 43 -4.43 7.70 -13.27
CA ALA A 43 -5.06 6.39 -13.40
C ALA A 43 -4.33 5.49 -14.41
N ASP A 44 -3.70 6.06 -15.44
CA ASP A 44 -2.91 5.35 -16.47
C ASP A 44 -1.59 4.79 -15.96
N THR A 45 -1.18 5.13 -14.73
CA THR A 45 -0.14 4.34 -14.07
C THR A 45 -0.80 3.02 -13.70
N ASP A 46 -0.67 2.03 -14.59
CA ASP A 46 -0.98 0.59 -14.46
C ASP A 46 -0.34 0.00 -13.18
N SER A 47 -0.82 0.50 -12.07
CA SER A 47 -0.49 0.14 -10.70
C SER A 47 -1.76 0.38 -9.89
N ASP A 48 -2.87 -0.12 -10.41
CA ASP A 48 -3.84 -0.86 -9.60
C ASP A 48 -3.23 -2.21 -9.19
N ALA A 49 -1.98 -2.16 -8.70
CA ALA A 49 -1.57 -3.09 -7.68
C ALA A 49 -2.54 -2.84 -6.54
N LEU A 50 -3.48 -3.78 -6.38
CA LEU A 50 -3.73 -4.45 -5.10
C LEU A 50 -2.68 -4.04 -4.07
N PRO A 51 -3.07 -3.66 -2.83
CA PRO A 51 -2.12 -3.17 -1.82
C PRO A 51 -0.84 -4.00 -1.94
N ALA A 52 0.26 -3.35 -2.32
CA ALA A 52 1.57 -3.98 -2.58
C ALA A 52 1.72 -5.12 -1.59
N PRO A 53 2.15 -6.35 -1.99
CA PRO A 53 2.19 -7.48 -1.08
C PRO A 53 2.88 -6.97 0.17
N LYS A 54 2.09 -6.69 1.22
CA LYS A 54 2.63 -6.55 2.54
C LYS A 54 3.26 -7.90 2.65
N VAL A 55 4.58 -7.94 2.67
CA VAL A 55 5.26 -9.12 3.15
C VAL A 55 4.53 -9.40 4.45
N ASP A 56 3.70 -10.44 4.44
CA ASP A 56 2.65 -10.59 5.45
C ASP A 56 3.41 -10.94 6.71
N LEU A 57 3.82 -9.89 7.43
CA LEU A 57 4.57 -9.99 8.66
C LEU A 57 3.81 -10.89 9.61
N ASP A 58 2.49 -10.87 9.53
CA ASP A 58 1.61 -11.73 10.29
C ASP A 58 1.74 -13.21 9.88
N ALA A 59 1.83 -13.53 8.59
CA ALA A 59 2.11 -14.91 8.13
C ALA A 59 3.50 -15.39 8.57
N LEU A 60 4.53 -14.55 8.46
CA LEU A 60 5.88 -14.87 8.98
C LEU A 60 5.85 -15.04 10.50
N ARG A 61 5.08 -14.22 11.23
CA ARG A 61 4.95 -14.32 12.69
C ARG A 61 4.27 -15.62 13.10
N GLU A 62 3.23 -16.03 12.39
CA GLU A 62 2.56 -17.32 12.60
C GLU A 62 3.52 -18.48 12.35
N GLU A 63 4.26 -18.45 11.25
CA GLU A 63 5.24 -19.48 10.92
C GLU A 63 6.37 -19.56 11.96
N TYR A 64 6.87 -18.42 12.45
CA TYR A 64 7.83 -18.36 13.55
C TYR A 64 7.26 -18.99 14.84
N VAL A 65 6.00 -18.72 15.18
CA VAL A 65 5.35 -19.32 16.35
C VAL A 65 5.21 -20.84 16.18
N ILE A 66 4.89 -21.32 14.99
CA ILE A 66 4.79 -22.76 14.71
C ILE A 66 6.16 -23.45 14.86
N VAL A 67 7.21 -22.86 14.28
CA VAL A 67 8.56 -23.45 14.27
C VAL A 67 9.24 -23.36 15.64
N LEU A 68 9.17 -22.21 16.31
CA LEU A 68 9.91 -21.95 17.56
C LEU A 68 9.04 -22.02 18.83
N GLY A 69 7.71 -22.10 18.71
CA GLY A 69 6.78 -22.09 19.85
C GLY A 69 6.76 -20.78 20.64
N LYS A 70 7.47 -19.74 20.18
CA LYS A 70 7.66 -18.46 20.87
C LYS A 70 7.06 -17.33 20.06
N LYS A 71 6.51 -16.33 20.76
CA LYS A 71 6.00 -15.12 20.12
C LYS A 71 7.19 -14.27 19.62
N PRO A 72 7.26 -13.96 18.31
CA PRO A 72 8.32 -13.11 17.76
C PRO A 72 8.18 -11.66 18.25
N TYR A 73 9.31 -10.96 18.34
CA TYR A 73 9.33 -9.58 18.79
C TYR A 73 8.65 -8.65 17.77
N HIS A 74 7.74 -7.79 18.24
CA HIS A 74 6.95 -6.92 17.35
C HIS A 74 7.79 -5.90 16.57
N GLY A 75 9.01 -5.58 17.03
CA GLY A 75 9.93 -4.66 16.35
C GLY A 75 10.82 -5.30 15.28
N TRP A 76 10.67 -6.59 14.97
CA TRP A 76 11.44 -7.24 13.90
C TRP A 76 10.86 -6.98 12.51
N THR A 77 11.76 -6.76 11.54
CA THR A 77 11.42 -6.63 10.12
C THR A 77 11.16 -8.01 9.50
N ALA A 78 10.55 -8.05 8.31
CA ALA A 78 10.29 -9.29 7.60
C ALA A 78 11.55 -10.14 7.38
N GLU A 79 12.66 -9.49 7.07
CA GLU A 79 13.97 -10.11 6.84
C GLU A 79 14.48 -10.81 8.11
N ALA A 80 14.45 -10.12 9.26
CA ALA A 80 14.89 -10.69 10.54
C ALA A 80 14.02 -11.88 10.98
N LEU A 81 12.71 -11.82 10.68
CA LEU A 81 11.79 -12.91 10.99
C LEU A 81 12.02 -14.12 10.09
N ALA A 82 12.21 -13.90 8.78
CA ALA A 82 12.53 -14.94 7.82
C ALA A 82 13.88 -15.62 8.11
N GLU A 83 14.91 -14.85 8.48
CA GLU A 83 16.22 -15.36 8.85
C GLU A 83 16.13 -16.31 10.06
N LYS A 84 15.36 -15.94 11.08
CA LYS A 84 15.18 -16.78 12.27
C LYS A 84 14.33 -18.02 12.01
N ILE A 85 13.34 -17.94 11.12
CA ILE A 85 12.57 -19.12 10.69
C ILE A 85 13.49 -20.08 9.93
N ALA A 86 14.34 -19.56 9.03
CA ALA A 86 15.28 -20.37 8.26
C ALA A 86 16.32 -21.04 9.18
N GLU A 87 16.88 -20.29 10.14
CA GLU A 87 17.81 -20.80 11.14
C GLU A 87 17.18 -21.94 11.97
N ALA A 88 15.93 -21.78 12.41
CA ALA A 88 15.23 -22.79 13.19
C ALA A 88 14.75 -24.01 12.39
N LYS A 89 14.59 -23.88 11.07
CA LYS A 89 14.29 -25.01 10.17
C LYS A 89 15.53 -25.77 9.70
N ALA A 90 16.70 -25.11 9.72
CA ALA A 90 17.98 -25.71 9.33
C ALA A 90 18.69 -26.43 10.49
N ALA A 91 18.20 -26.24 11.72
CA ALA A 91 18.63 -26.95 12.93
C ALA A 91 17.78 -28.20 13.17
#